data_AF-A0A1R1AQP8-F1
#
_entry.id   AF-A0A1R1AQP8-F1
#
_cell.length_a   1.000
_cell.length_b   1.000
_cell.length_c   1.000
_cell.angle_alpha   90.00
_cell.angle_beta   90.00
_cell.angle_gamma   90.00
#
_symmetry.space_group_name_H-M   'P 1'
#
loop_
_entity.id
_entity.type
_entity.pdbx_description
1 polymer ?
#
loop_
_entity_poly.entity_id
_entity_poly.type
_entity_poly.pdbx_seq_one_letter_code
_entity_poly.pdbx_strand_id
1 'polypeptide(L)' 'MDVVSQVQRHIQHNVAGDLSLNRIAEVAGHNPSYLSRLYKRITGEELSDFITAVKITKTKELLGENK' A
#
# COMPACT_ATOMS: atom_id res chain seq x y z
N MET A 1 15.74 3.95 6.50
CA MET A 1 14.30 3.78 6.20
C MET A 1 13.93 2.37 6.59
N ASP A 2 12.87 2.18 7.39
CA ASP A 2 12.34 0.83 7.65
C ASP A 2 11.45 0.34 6.49
N VAL A 3 11.15 -0.97 6.50
CA VAL A 3 10.35 -1.65 5.47
C VAL A 3 8.94 -1.06 5.38
N VAL A 4 8.33 -0.68 6.51
CA VAL A 4 6.96 -0.13 6.56
C VAL A 4 6.90 1.22 5.85
N SER A 5 7.86 2.09 6.14
CA SER A 5 7.99 3.41 5.51
C SER A 5 8.27 3.29 4.01
N GLN A 6 9.04 2.28 3.59
CA GLN A 6 9.25 2.00 2.17
C GLN A 6 7.95 1.58 1.48
N VAL A 7 7.19 0.68 2.10
CA VAL A 7 5.88 0.23 1.60
C VAL A 7 4.89 1.39 1.52
N GLN A 8 4.77 2.20 2.56
CA GLN A 8 3.85 3.35 2.58
C GLN A 8 4.19 4.35 1.47
N ARG A 9 5.47 4.71 1.30
CA ARG A 9 5.90 5.55 0.19
C ARG A 9 5.59 4.92 -1.16
N HIS A 10 5.88 3.64 -1.34
CA HIS A 10 5.59 2.98 -2.60
C HIS A 10 4.11 3.04 -2.95
N ILE A 11 3.23 2.75 -1.98
CA ILE A 11 1.78 2.79 -2.14
C ILE A 11 1.30 4.21 -2.46
N GLN A 12 1.79 5.24 -1.76
CA GLN A 12 1.38 6.62 -1.97
C GLN A 12 1.88 7.21 -3.31
N HIS A 13 3.05 6.81 -3.79
CA HIS A 13 3.62 7.34 -5.04
C HIS A 13 3.20 6.56 -6.29
N ASN A 14 2.85 5.27 -6.18
CA ASN A 14 2.46 4.42 -7.32
C ASN A 14 0.97 4.02 -7.29
N VAL A 15 0.08 4.95 -6.98
CA VAL A 15 -1.36 4.63 -6.85
C VAL A 15 -2.02 4.20 -8.16
N ALA A 16 -1.49 4.63 -9.31
CA ALA A 16 -1.99 4.24 -10.63
C ALA A 16 -1.56 2.83 -11.07
N GLY A 17 -0.65 2.18 -10.34
CA GLY A 17 -0.13 0.85 -10.65
C GLY A 17 -0.83 -0.28 -9.89
N ASP A 18 -0.34 -1.50 -10.06
CA ASP A 18 -0.81 -2.64 -9.26
C ASP A 18 -0.35 -2.53 -7.80
N LEU A 19 -1.27 -2.08 -6.94
CA LEU A 19 -1.08 -2.03 -5.49
C LEU A 19 -1.50 -3.35 -4.80
N SER A 20 -1.45 -4.50 -5.47
CA SER A 20 -1.68 -5.79 -4.80
C SER A 20 -0.64 -6.05 -3.71
N LEU A 21 -1.05 -6.75 -2.64
CA LEU A 21 -0.12 -7.18 -1.58
C LEU A 21 1.08 -7.93 -2.15
N ASN A 22 0.86 -8.76 -3.17
CA ASN A 22 1.91 -9.51 -3.84
C ASN A 22 2.93 -8.60 -4.51
N ARG A 23 2.48 -7.60 -5.27
CA ARG A 23 3.37 -6.64 -5.94
C ARG A 23 4.17 -5.81 -4.95
N ILE A 24 3.52 -5.35 -3.89
CA ILE A 24 4.18 -4.55 -2.84
C ILE A 24 5.23 -5.40 -2.12
N ALA A 25 4.93 -6.67 -1.85
CA ALA A 25 5.87 -7.60 -1.25
C ALA A 25 7.08 -7.88 -2.16
N GLU A 26 6.85 -8.09 -3.46
CA GLU A 26 7.90 -8.23 -4.47
C GLU A 26 8.83 -7.01 -4.50
N VAL A 27 8.27 -5.79 -4.55
CA VAL A 27 9.04 -4.53 -4.55
C VAL A 27 9.82 -4.34 -3.25
N ALA A 28 9.25 -4.76 -2.11
CA ALA A 28 9.92 -4.72 -0.81
C ALA A 28 10.93 -5.87 -0.60
N GLY A 29 11.06 -6.81 -1.54
CA GLY A 29 11.96 -7.97 -1.42
C GLY A 29 11.52 -8.98 -0.35
N HIS A 30 10.22 -9.06 -0.07
CA HIS A 30 9.65 -9.90 0.97
C HIS A 30 8.52 -10.78 0.45
N ASN A 31 8.22 -11.86 1.16
CA ASN A 31 6.99 -12.60 0.85
C ASN A 31 5.75 -11.86 1.41
N PRO A 32 4.58 -12.01 0.77
CA PRO A 32 3.34 -11.33 1.15
C PRO A 32 2.93 -11.53 2.62
N SER A 33 3.04 -12.77 3.11
CA SER A 33 2.62 -13.11 4.47
C SER A 33 3.52 -12.49 5.55
N TYR A 34 4.84 -12.46 5.30
CA TYR A 34 5.79 -11.77 6.17
C TYR A 34 5.50 -10.29 6.20
N LEU A 35 5.31 -9.68 5.03
CA LEU A 35 5.09 -8.24 4.93
C LEU A 35 3.79 -7.81 5.61
N SER A 36 2.69 -8.55 5.40
CA SER A 36 1.41 -8.30 6.08
C SER A 36 1.56 -8.37 7.60
N ARG A 37 2.20 -9.43 8.13
CA ARG A 37 2.42 -9.57 9.58
C ARG A 37 3.34 -8.50 10.15
N LEU A 38 4.40 -8.15 9.43
CA LEU A 38 5.34 -7.10 9.83
C LEU A 38 4.63 -5.76 9.88
N TYR A 39 3.90 -5.40 8.82
CA TYR A 39 3.16 -4.16 8.73
C TYR A 39 2.19 -4.04 9.90
N LYS A 40 1.31 -5.03 10.11
CA LYS A 40 0.37 -5.05 11.23
C LYS A 40 1.05 -4.93 12.60
N ARG A 41 2.17 -5.61 12.80
CA ARG A 41 2.91 -5.55 14.07
C ARG A 41 3.43 -4.14 14.36
N ILE A 42 3.85 -3.41 13.33
CA ILE A 42 4.46 -2.09 13.49
C ILE A 42 3.40 -0.99 13.51
N THR A 43 2.37 -1.07 12.66
CA THR A 43 1.36 -0.01 12.49
C THR A 43 0.10 -0.24 13.31
N GLY A 44 -0.18 -1.48 13.71
CA GLY A 44 -1.46 -1.88 14.29
C GLY A 44 -2.56 -2.15 13.25
N GLU A 45 -2.30 -1.93 11.97
CA GLU A 45 -3.29 -2.00 10.89
C GLU A 45 -2.97 -3.10 9.86
N GLU A 46 -3.99 -3.69 9.24
CA GLU A 46 -3.76 -4.63 8.12
C GLU A 46 -3.27 -3.89 6.87
N LEU A 47 -2.24 -4.43 6.22
CA LEU A 47 -1.68 -3.82 5.01
C LEU A 47 -2.70 -3.78 3.85
N SER A 48 -3.57 -4.80 3.75
CA SER A 48 -4.66 -4.83 2.76
C SER A 48 -5.66 -3.69 2.93
N ASP A 49 -5.93 -3.31 4.17
CA ASP A 49 -6.89 -2.26 4.49
C ASP A 49 -6.30 -0.90 4.14
N PHE A 50 -5.02 -0.70 4.47
CA PHE A 50 -4.29 0.49 4.06
C PHE A 50 -4.24 0.66 2.53
N ILE A 51 -3.92 -0.42 1.80
CA ILE A 51 -3.93 -0.42 0.32
C ILE A 51 -5.32 -0.01 -0.20
N THR A 52 -6.37 -0.60 0.36
CA THR A 52 -7.76 -0.36 -0.07
C THR A 52 -8.17 1.09 0.19
N ALA A 53 -7.82 1.64 1.36
CA ALA A 53 -8.07 3.03 1.70
C ALA A 53 -7.40 3.99 0.72
N VAL A 54 -6.12 3.77 0.39
CA VAL A 54 -5.38 4.61 -0.58
C VAL A 54 -6.02 4.53 -1.97
N LYS A 55 -6.41 3.34 -2.43
CA LYS A 55 -7.12 3.18 -3.71
C LYS A 55 -8.42 3.97 -3.75
N ILE A 56 -9.23 3.87 -2.69
CA ILE A 56 -10.52 4.59 -2.62
C ILE A 56 -10.30 6.10 -2.63
N THR A 57 -9.36 6.60 -1.82
CA THR A 57 -9.04 8.04 -1.77
C THR A 57 -8.62 8.54 -3.14
N LYS A 58 -7.74 7.83 -3.85
CA LYS A 58 -7.26 8.28 -5.15
C LYS A 58 -8.30 8.16 -6.26
N THR A 59 -9.10 7.10 -6.27
CA THR A 59 -10.22 6.99 -7.21
C THR A 59 -11.21 8.15 -7.03
N LYS A 60 -11.48 8.56 -5.78
CA LYS A 60 -12.31 9.74 -5.50
C LYS A 60 -11.68 11.04 -5.99
N GLU A 61 -10.36 11.22 -5.80
CA GLU A 61 -9.63 12.39 -6.34
C GLU A 61 -9.72 12.46 -7.87
N LEU A 62 -9.45 11.35 -8.58
CA LEU A 62 -9.48 11.29 -10.04
C LEU A 62 -10.89 11.47 -10.62
N LEU A 63 -11.93 11.02 -9.92
CA LEU A 63 -13.32 11.24 -10.31
C LEU A 63 -13.80 12.67 -9.98
N GLY A 64 -13.22 13.31 -8.97
CA GLY A 64 -13.49 14.70 -8.59
C GLY A 64 -12.79 15.74 -9.47
N GLU A 65 -11.68 15.38 -10.11
CA GLU A 65 -10.92 16.24 -11.04
C GLU A 65 -11.53 16.33 -12.46
N ASN A 66 -12.62 15.62 -12.74
CA ASN A 66 -13.37 15.71 -14.01
C ASN A 66 -14.66 16.54 -13.89
N LYS A 67 -14.59 17.72 -13.28
CA LYS A 67 -15.71 18.66 -13.23
C LYS A 67 -15.44 19.93 -14.01
#